data_AF-A0A395HMK7-F1
#
_entry.id   AF-A0A395HMK7-F1
#
_cell.length_a   1.000
_cell.length_b   1.000
_cell.length_c   1.000
_cell.angle_alpha   90.00
_cell.angle_beta   90.00
_cell.angle_gamma   90.00
#
_symmetry.space_group_name_H-M   'P 1'
#
loop_
_entity.id
_entity.type
_entity.pdbx_description
1 polymer ?
#
loop_
_entity_poly.entity_id
_entity_poly.type
_entity_poly.pdbx_seq_one_letter_code
_entity_poly.pdbx_strand_id
1 'polypeptide(L)'
;MASSSEQQQQAASTPSPAPSDSVQSNSWERVERKFSNKSASEYFDPCQDFADRSLKCMKRNAFDREMCHDYFQAYRDCKKQWLTQKKRAS
;
A
#
# COMPACT_ATOMS: atom_id res chain seq x y z
N MET A 1 -12.73 53.75 15.79
CA MET A 1 -14.14 53.59 16.21
C MET A 1 -14.76 52.58 15.27
N ALA A 2 -15.31 51.42 15.61
CA ALA A 2 -15.57 50.67 16.85
C ALA A 2 -15.42 49.17 16.46
N SER A 3 -14.86 48.28 17.29
CA SER A 3 -15.58 47.44 18.28
C SER A 3 -16.75 46.67 17.65
N SER A 4 -16.93 45.35 17.75
CA SER A 4 -16.59 44.42 18.82
C SER A 4 -16.60 42.98 18.31
N SER A 5 -15.75 42.15 18.92
CA SER A 5 -15.97 40.72 19.10
C SER A 5 -17.24 40.48 19.90
N GLU A 6 -18.06 39.48 19.58
CA GLU A 6 -18.97 38.88 20.55
C GLU A 6 -19.47 37.46 20.14
N GLN A 7 -19.10 36.46 20.97
CA GLN A 7 -19.82 35.25 21.42
C GLN A 7 -20.32 34.20 20.37
N GLN A 8 -19.95 32.91 20.38
CA GLN A 8 -19.97 31.81 21.39
C GLN A 8 -21.37 31.28 21.78
N GLN A 9 -21.60 29.96 21.60
CA GLN A 9 -22.50 28.98 22.30
C GLN A 9 -23.23 28.06 21.28
N GLN A 10 -22.88 26.77 21.14
CA GLN A 10 -23.27 25.55 21.89
C GLN A 10 -24.72 25.02 21.71
N ALA A 11 -24.76 23.70 21.45
CA ALA A 11 -25.78 22.68 21.80
C ALA A 11 -26.90 22.28 20.80
N ALA A 12 -26.74 21.03 20.31
CA ALA A 12 -27.72 19.92 20.20
C ALA A 12 -29.04 20.09 19.42
N SER A 13 -29.26 19.24 18.40
CA SER A 13 -30.35 18.23 18.30
C SER A 13 -30.32 17.46 16.96
N THR A 14 -30.46 16.14 17.06
CA THR A 14 -30.44 15.02 16.06
C THR A 14 -31.52 15.13 14.95
N PRO A 15 -31.50 14.36 13.82
CA PRO A 15 -31.33 12.90 13.76
C PRO A 15 -30.35 12.36 12.69
N SER A 16 -29.74 11.23 13.03
CA SER A 16 -29.07 10.29 12.12
C SER A 16 -30.08 9.69 11.13
N PRO A 17 -29.63 9.30 9.92
CA PRO A 17 -29.85 7.91 9.54
C PRO A 17 -28.53 7.28 9.07
N ALA A 18 -28.06 6.28 9.83
CA ALA A 18 -27.07 5.33 9.36
C ALA A 18 -27.66 4.49 8.21
N PRO A 19 -26.97 4.35 7.06
CA PRO A 19 -27.26 3.27 6.14
C PRO A 19 -26.35 2.07 6.46
N SER A 20 -26.90 1.17 7.27
CA SER A 20 -26.77 -0.30 7.14
C SER A 20 -25.39 -0.88 6.79
N ASP A 21 -24.56 -1.10 7.81
CA ASP A 21 -23.26 -1.80 7.78
C ASP A 21 -23.38 -3.35 7.75
N SER A 22 -24.33 -3.89 6.97
CA SER A 22 -24.65 -5.34 6.97
C SER A 22 -24.21 -6.08 5.71
N VAL A 23 -23.67 -5.37 4.70
CA VAL A 23 -23.13 -5.99 3.46
C VAL A 23 -21.60 -6.02 3.45
N GLN A 24 -20.94 -5.15 4.24
CA GLN A 24 -19.48 -5.08 4.34
C GLN A 24 -18.87 -6.28 5.09
N SER A 25 -19.56 -6.82 6.11
CA SER A 25 -19.05 -7.88 6.98
C SER A 25 -18.69 -9.17 6.22
N ASN A 26 -19.54 -9.58 5.27
CA ASN A 26 -19.34 -10.80 4.49
C ASN A 26 -18.22 -10.70 3.45
N SER A 27 -17.85 -9.49 3.04
CA SER A 27 -16.78 -9.26 2.05
C SER A 27 -15.41 -9.38 2.72
N TRP A 28 -15.22 -8.66 3.83
CA TRP A 28 -13.97 -8.69 4.60
C TRP A 28 -13.65 -10.07 5.16
N GLU A 29 -14.66 -10.82 5.64
CA GLU A 29 -14.47 -12.16 6.19
C GLU A 29 -14.12 -13.22 5.11
N ARG A 30 -14.49 -12.96 3.85
CA ARG A 30 -14.14 -13.81 2.70
C ARG A 30 -12.72 -13.52 2.21
N VAL A 31 -12.30 -12.27 2.28
CA VAL A 31 -10.93 -11.82 2.05
C VAL A 31 -10.02 -12.41 3.13
N GLU A 32 -10.32 -12.20 4.40
CA GLU A 32 -9.52 -12.70 5.54
C GLU A 32 -9.23 -14.19 5.41
N ARG A 33 -10.26 -15.04 5.26
CA ARG A 33 -10.10 -16.50 5.10
C ARG A 33 -9.20 -16.91 3.92
N LYS A 34 -9.15 -16.10 2.86
CA LYS A 34 -8.31 -16.33 1.68
C LYS A 34 -6.84 -16.05 2.00
N PHE A 35 -6.58 -15.05 2.84
CA PHE A 35 -5.23 -14.64 3.24
C PHE A 35 -4.71 -15.43 4.46
N SER A 36 -5.57 -15.88 5.40
CA SER A 36 -5.14 -16.68 6.56
C SER A 36 -4.72 -18.12 6.21
N ASN A 37 -5.23 -18.69 5.10
CA ASN A 37 -4.91 -20.06 4.68
C ASN A 37 -3.66 -20.18 3.81
N LYS A 38 -2.99 -19.07 3.47
CA LYS A 38 -1.79 -19.08 2.64
C LYS A 38 -0.59 -18.75 3.51
N SER A 39 0.52 -19.44 3.27
CA SER A 39 1.76 -19.12 3.96
C SER A 39 2.12 -17.67 3.65
N ALA A 40 2.63 -16.93 4.64
CA ALA A 40 2.96 -15.50 4.51
C ALA A 40 3.87 -15.17 3.31
N SER A 41 4.55 -16.17 2.76
CA SER A 41 5.38 -16.07 1.56
C SER A 41 4.63 -16.07 0.23
N GLU A 42 3.37 -16.49 0.15
CA GLU A 42 2.68 -16.65 -1.14
C GLU A 42 2.36 -15.31 -1.83
N TYR A 43 2.18 -14.24 -1.03
CA TYR A 43 1.89 -12.89 -1.51
C TYR A 43 3.08 -11.94 -1.46
N PHE A 44 4.21 -12.39 -0.91
CA PHE A 44 5.36 -11.55 -0.71
C PHE A 44 6.34 -11.71 -1.87
N ASP A 45 6.43 -10.69 -2.74
CA ASP A 45 7.56 -10.55 -3.65
C ASP A 45 8.73 -9.89 -2.90
N PRO A 46 9.80 -10.64 -2.56
CA PRO A 46 10.96 -10.06 -1.87
C PRO A 46 11.69 -9.00 -2.69
N CYS A 47 11.36 -8.84 -3.98
CA CYS A 47 11.97 -7.87 -4.88
C CYS A 47 11.13 -6.61 -5.10
N GLN A 48 9.97 -6.49 -4.46
CA GLN A 48 9.04 -5.37 -4.63
C GLN A 48 9.70 -4.00 -4.33
N ASP A 49 10.47 -3.88 -3.25
CA ASP A 49 11.13 -2.61 -2.89
C ASP A 49 12.14 -2.16 -3.95
N PHE A 50 12.91 -3.09 -4.52
CA PHE A 50 13.84 -2.79 -5.60
C PHE A 50 13.11 -2.35 -6.87
N ALA A 51 11.99 -2.98 -7.19
CA ALA A 51 11.13 -2.58 -8.31
C ALA A 51 10.60 -1.14 -8.09
N ASP A 52 10.05 -0.85 -6.92
CA ASP A 52 9.51 0.47 -6.59
C ASP A 52 10.57 1.57 -6.64
N ARG A 53 11.80 1.29 -6.19
CA ARG A 53 12.93 2.23 -6.32
C ARG A 53 13.28 2.51 -7.77
N SER A 54 13.31 1.50 -8.63
CA SER A 54 13.58 1.68 -10.05
C SER A 54 12.49 2.52 -10.76
N LEU A 55 11.21 2.31 -10.41
CA LEU A 55 10.09 3.10 -10.90
C LEU A 55 10.16 4.55 -10.40
N LYS A 56 10.52 4.76 -9.13
CA LYS A 56 10.73 6.08 -8.55
C LYS A 56 11.88 6.83 -9.23
N CYS A 57 12.96 6.13 -9.60
CA CYS A 57 14.06 6.72 -10.37
C CYS A 57 13.58 7.17 -11.75
N MET A 58 12.85 6.32 -12.48
CA MET A 58 12.32 6.69 -13.80
C MET A 58 11.40 7.90 -13.74
N LYS A 59 10.50 7.98 -12.75
CA LYS A 59 9.59 9.13 -12.57
C LYS A 59 10.34 10.46 -12.34
N ARG A 60 11.54 10.41 -11.73
CA ARG A 60 12.35 11.61 -11.44
C ARG A 60 13.23 12.03 -12.61
N ASN A 61 13.61 11.09 -13.47
CA ASN A 61 14.55 11.32 -14.57
C ASN A 61 13.86 11.27 -15.95
N ALA A 62 12.58 11.66 -16.03
CA ALA A 62 11.82 11.65 -17.28
C ALA A 62 11.88 10.31 -18.06
N PHE A 63 11.91 9.19 -17.32
CA PHE A 63 12.05 7.83 -17.85
C PHE A 63 13.37 7.53 -18.58
N ASP A 64 14.41 8.32 -18.32
CA ASP A 64 15.77 7.97 -18.73
C ASP A 64 16.25 6.72 -17.96
N ARG A 65 16.57 5.67 -18.72
CA ARG A 65 16.99 4.38 -18.17
C ARG A 65 18.46 4.36 -17.77
N GLU A 66 19.30 5.14 -18.44
CA GLU A 66 20.74 5.16 -18.19
C GLU A 66 21.03 5.67 -16.77
N MET A 67 20.29 6.69 -16.34
CA MET A 67 20.35 7.26 -14.98
C MET A 67 19.89 6.29 -13.88
N CYS A 68 19.20 5.21 -14.23
CA CYS A 68 18.57 4.28 -13.29
C CYS A 68 19.15 2.86 -13.34
N HIS A 69 20.27 2.65 -14.03
CA HIS A 69 20.88 1.34 -14.25
C HIS A 69 21.09 0.55 -12.94
N ASP A 70 21.62 1.21 -11.90
CA ASP A 70 21.89 0.57 -10.61
C ASP A 70 20.63 0.04 -9.91
N TYR A 71 19.50 0.74 -10.05
CA TYR A 71 18.23 0.29 -9.50
C TYR A 71 17.69 -0.94 -10.23
N PHE A 72 17.86 -1.00 -11.55
CA PHE A 72 17.48 -2.18 -12.34
C PHE A 72 18.40 -3.36 -12.05
N GLN A 73 19.68 -3.11 -11.83
CA GLN A 73 20.65 -4.13 -11.45
C GLN A 73 20.28 -4.75 -10.10
N ALA A 74 19.98 -3.93 -9.09
CA ALA A 74 19.53 -4.41 -7.78
C ALA A 74 18.26 -5.28 -7.86
N TYR A 75 17.28 -4.91 -8.69
CA TYR A 75 16.08 -5.72 -8.91
C TYR A 75 16.40 -7.07 -9.57
N ARG A 76 17.28 -7.08 -10.58
CA ARG A 76 17.74 -8.32 -11.25
C ARG A 76 18.46 -9.25 -10.28
N ASP A 77 19.34 -8.69 -9.46
CA ASP A 77 20.11 -9.46 -8.48
C ASP A 77 19.20 -10.06 -7.41
N CYS A 78 18.24 -9.29 -6.90
CA CYS A 78 17.22 -9.82 -6.00
C CYS A 78 16.49 -11.01 -6.63
N LYS A 79 16.01 -10.87 -7.88
CA LYS A 79 15.23 -11.90 -8.54
C LYS A 79 16.06 -13.18 -8.77
N LYS A 80 17.34 -13.02 -9.13
CA LYS A 80 18.28 -14.12 -9.29
C LYS A 80 18.51 -14.87 -7.98
N GLN A 81 18.72 -14.13 -6.88
CA GLN A 81 18.89 -14.71 -5.55
C GLN A 81 17.61 -15.42 -5.09
N TRP A 82 16.45 -14.81 -5.27
CA TRP A 82 15.18 -15.41 -4.90
C TRP A 82 14.90 -16.72 -5.62
N LEU A 83 15.10 -16.76 -6.94
CA LEU A 83 14.96 -18.00 -7.72
C LEU A 83 15.97 -19.07 -7.29
N THR A 84 17.18 -18.66 -6.93
CA THR A 84 18.22 -19.58 -6.44
C THR A 84 17.83 -20.16 -5.08
N GLN A 85 17.31 -19.35 -4.17
CA GLN A 85 16.79 -19.80 -2.88
C GLN A 85 15.59 -20.73 -3.05
N LYS A 86 14.62 -20.39 -3.92
CA LYS A 86 13.47 -21.27 -4.22
C LYS A 86 13.90 -22.63 -4.76
N LYS A 87 14.90 -22.68 -5.65
CA LYS A 87 15.46 -23.94 -6.17
C LYS A 87 16.18 -24.75 -5.10
N ARG A 88 16.81 -24.11 -4.11
CA ARG A 88 17.47 -24.78 -2.98
C ARG A 88 16.50 -25.27 -1.91
N ALA A 89 15.31 -24.68 -1.84
CA ALA A 89 14.25 -25.00 -0.89
C ALA A 89 13.20 -25.99 -1.45
N SER A 90 13.33 -26.40 -2.71
CA SER A 90 12.57 -27.51 -3.32
C SER A 90 13.39 -28.78 -3.27
#